data_AF-A0A367MBC8-F1
#
_entry.id   AF-A0A367MBC8-F1
#
_cell.length_a   1.000
_cell.length_b   1.000
_cell.length_c   1.000
_cell.angle_alpha   90.00
_cell.angle_beta   90.00
_cell.angle_gamma   90.00
#
_symmetry.space_group_name_H-M   'P 1'
#
loop_
_entity.id
_entity.type
_entity.pdbx_description
1 polymer ?
#
loop_
_entity_poly.entity_id
_entity_poly.type
_entity_poly.pdbx_seq_one_letter_code
_entity_poly.pdbx_strand_id
1 'polypeptide(L)'
;MDKLEIEYALAKQVPDMARGFTIATSYGELHVSAVDAPVVMKVVRDLLESELERAKAHERQEANPEQPSTTPYPRQPGVSIFDVITRTAPGMRDRE
;
A
#
# COMPACT_ATOMS: atom_id res chain seq x y z
N MET A 1 0.43 0.07 13.35
CA MET A 1 0.13 -1.36 13.23
C MET A 1 0.36 -1.72 11.77
N ASP A 2 0.98 -2.84 11.47
CA ASP A 2 1.13 -3.26 10.07
C ASP A 2 -0.22 -3.76 9.51
N LYS A 3 -0.34 -3.87 8.18
CA LYS A 3 -1.59 -4.29 7.53
C LYS A 3 -2.05 -5.68 8.00
N LEU A 4 -1.11 -6.61 8.18
CA LEU A 4 -1.40 -7.99 8.54
C LEU A 4 -1.91 -8.09 9.98
N GLU A 5 -1.32 -7.29 10.88
CA GLU A 5 -1.76 -7.12 12.26
C GLU A 5 -3.18 -6.56 12.34
N ILE A 6 -3.52 -5.56 11.51
CA ILE A 6 -4.88 -4.99 11.46
C ILE A 6 -5.89 -6.03 10.95
N GLU A 7 -5.56 -6.75 9.88
CA GLU A 7 -6.41 -7.83 9.35
C GLU A 7 -6.63 -8.94 10.39
N TYR A 8 -5.57 -9.33 11.10
CA TYR A 8 -5.66 -10.30 12.19
C TYR A 8 -6.54 -9.79 13.33
N ALA A 9 -6.35 -8.55 13.75
CA ALA A 9 -7.13 -7.93 14.82
C ALA A 9 -8.63 -7.92 14.47
N LEU A 10 -8.98 -7.47 13.27
CA LEU A 10 -10.37 -7.48 12.77
C LEU A 10 -10.98 -8.89 12.71
N ALA A 11 -10.19 -9.89 12.30
CA ALA A 11 -10.67 -11.26 12.12
C ALA A 11 -10.78 -12.06 13.43
N LYS A 12 -9.94 -11.77 14.43
CA LYS A 12 -9.80 -12.60 15.64
C LYS A 12 -10.02 -11.83 16.93
N GLN A 13 -9.30 -10.73 17.12
CA GLN A 13 -9.33 -9.99 18.39
C GLN A 13 -10.64 -9.24 18.59
N VAL A 14 -11.13 -8.55 17.55
CA VAL A 14 -12.39 -7.80 17.62
C VAL A 14 -13.59 -8.71 17.92
N PRO A 15 -13.78 -9.88 17.26
CA PRO A 15 -14.83 -10.81 17.64
C PRO A 15 -14.69 -11.36 19.06
N ASP A 16 -13.46 -11.59 19.53
CA ASP A 16 -13.22 -12.12 20.89
C ASP A 16 -13.62 -11.11 21.98
N MET A 17 -13.50 -9.80 21.70
CA MET A 17 -13.97 -8.73 22.61
C MET A 17 -15.43 -8.90 23.03
N ALA A 18 -16.29 -9.50 22.20
CA ALA A 18 -17.71 -9.72 22.53
C ALA A 18 -17.93 -10.53 23.82
N ARG A 19 -16.91 -11.27 24.28
CA ARG A 19 -16.95 -12.05 25.53
C ARG A 19 -16.67 -11.21 26.79
N GLY A 20 -16.38 -9.92 26.61
CA GLY A 20 -15.82 -9.05 27.65
C GLY A 20 -14.29 -9.04 27.59
N PHE A 21 -13.70 -7.93 28.03
CA PHE A 21 -12.25 -7.72 27.99
C PHE A 21 -11.82 -6.71 29.04
N THR A 22 -10.51 -6.62 29.26
CA THR A 22 -9.92 -5.66 30.19
C THR A 22 -9.01 -4.70 29.43
N ILE A 23 -9.13 -3.41 29.71
CA ILE A 23 -8.23 -2.38 29.21
C ILE A 23 -7.21 -2.09 30.31
N ALA A 24 -5.95 -2.45 30.08
CA ALA A 24 -4.86 -2.09 30.97
C ALA A 24 -4.46 -0.61 30.75
N THR A 25 -4.41 0.16 31.83
CA THR A 25 -3.95 1.55 31.84
C THR A 25 -2.82 1.71 32.85
N SER A 26 -2.08 2.82 32.79
CA SER A 26 -1.06 3.14 33.80
C SER A 26 -1.63 3.30 35.22
N TYR A 27 -2.96 3.47 35.34
CA TYR A 27 -3.66 3.63 36.61
C TYR A 27 -4.34 2.34 37.10
N GLY A 28 -4.21 1.24 36.35
CA GLY A 28 -4.86 -0.03 36.63
C GLY A 28 -5.74 -0.51 35.49
N GLU A 29 -6.66 -1.41 35.79
CA GLU A 29 -7.46 -2.14 34.81
C GLU A 29 -8.91 -1.66 34.76
N LEU A 30 -9.43 -1.43 33.55
CA LEU A 30 -10.84 -1.18 33.30
C LEU A 30 -11.48 -2.44 32.75
N HIS A 31 -12.42 -3.02 33.50
CA HIS A 31 -13.14 -4.21 33.07
C HIS A 31 -14.37 -3.82 32.25
N VAL A 32 -14.48 -4.37 31.04
CA VAL A 32 -15.65 -4.23 30.16
C VAL A 32 -16.37 -5.57 30.12
N SER A 33 -17.59 -5.59 30.64
CA SER A 33 -18.42 -6.79 30.67
C SER A 33 -18.86 -7.20 29.26
N ALA A 34 -19.27 -8.46 29.08
CA ALA A 34 -19.84 -8.94 27.83
C ALA A 34 -21.11 -8.18 27.40
N VAL A 35 -21.81 -7.52 28.34
CA VAL A 35 -23.02 -6.73 28.06
C VAL A 35 -22.66 -5.42 27.35
N ASP A 36 -21.59 -4.77 27.80
CA ASP A 36 -21.14 -3.47 27.28
C ASP A 36 -20.13 -3.60 26.13
N ALA A 37 -19.46 -4.76 26.04
CA ALA A 37 -18.44 -5.04 25.05
C ALA A 37 -18.86 -4.81 23.58
N PRO A 38 -20.11 -5.12 23.14
CA PRO A 38 -20.51 -4.92 21.75
C PRO A 38 -20.41 -3.44 21.30
N VAL A 39 -20.65 -2.49 22.21
CA VAL A 39 -20.56 -1.06 21.91
C VAL A 39 -19.11 -0.67 21.64
N VAL A 40 -18.18 -1.10 22.50
CA VAL A 40 -16.75 -0.81 22.33
C VAL A 40 -16.18 -1.56 21.14
N MET A 41 -16.57 -2.82 20.95
CA MET A 41 -16.20 -3.63 19.78
C MET A 41 -16.54 -2.93 18.46
N LYS A 42 -17.73 -2.30 18.36
CA LYS A 42 -18.12 -1.54 17.18
C LYS A 42 -17.16 -0.39 16.90
N VAL A 43 -16.83 0.40 17.91
CA VAL A 43 -15.91 1.55 17.77
C VAL A 43 -14.52 1.10 17.35
N VAL A 44 -14.01 0.02 17.95
CA VAL A 44 -12.69 -0.54 17.60
C VAL A 44 -12.68 -1.08 16.17
N ARG A 45 -13.74 -1.77 15.74
CA ARG A 45 -13.89 -2.23 14.36
C ARG A 45 -13.84 -1.07 13.37
N ASP A 46 -14.70 -0.06 13.58
CA ASP A 46 -14.80 1.10 12.69
C ASP A 46 -13.44 1.82 12.55
N LEU A 47 -12.67 1.91 13.64
CA LEU A 47 -11.33 2.51 13.64
C LEU A 47 -10.31 1.66 12.84
N LEU A 48 -10.27 0.35 13.09
CA LEU A 48 -9.32 -0.55 12.43
C LEU A 48 -9.61 -0.71 10.93
N GLU A 49 -10.88 -0.74 10.52
CA GLU A 49 -11.25 -0.73 9.10
C GLU A 49 -10.78 0.56 8.42
N SER A 50 -10.93 1.71 9.08
CA SER A 50 -10.43 2.99 8.56
C SER A 50 -8.90 2.99 8.43
N GLU A 51 -8.18 2.40 9.39
CA GLU A 51 -6.72 2.27 9.32
C GLU A 51 -6.27 1.33 8.21
N LEU A 52 -6.99 0.22 8.02
CA LEU A 52 -6.73 -0.74 6.95
C LEU A 52 -6.87 -0.09 5.57
N GLU A 53 -7.90 0.73 5.36
CA GLU A 53 -8.08 1.43 4.09
C GLU A 53 -6.97 2.46 3.82
N ARG A 54 -6.48 3.15 4.86
CA ARG A 54 -5.31 4.03 4.74
C ARG A 54 -4.04 3.24 4.38
N ALA A 55 -3.81 2.11 5.04
CA ALA A 55 -2.66 1.25 4.76
C ALA A 55 -2.67 0.73 3.31
N LYS A 56 -3.82 0.25 2.82
CA LYS A 56 -3.99 -0.16 1.41
C LYS A 56 -3.77 0.99 0.42
N ALA A 57 -4.18 2.21 0.76
CA ALA A 57 -3.97 3.37 -0.10
C ALA A 57 -2.49 3.74 -0.24
N HIS A 58 -1.72 3.61 0.83
CA HIS A 58 -0.26 3.80 0.80
C HIS A 58 0.43 2.75 -0.08
N GLU A 59 0.06 1.46 0.04
CA GLU A 59 0.61 0.40 -0.83
C GLU A 59 0.33 0.66 -2.33
N ARG A 60 -0.86 1.18 -2.66
CA ARG A 60 -1.20 1.54 -4.05
C ARG A 60 -0.36 2.70 -4.61
N GLN A 61 0.09 3.61 -3.77
CA GLN A 61 0.93 4.74 -4.18
C GLN A 61 2.38 4.30 -4.42
N GLU A 62 2.90 3.38 -3.59
CA GLU A 62 4.25 2.81 -3.77
C GLU A 62 4.33 1.86 -4.97
N ALA A 63 3.23 1.15 -5.28
CA ALA A 63 3.14 0.27 -6.46
C ALA A 63 2.98 1.02 -7.80
N ASN A 64 2.89 2.36 -7.79
CA ASN A 64 2.82 3.19 -8.99
C ASN A 64 4.08 4.07 -9.12
N PRO A 65 5.25 3.51 -9.46
CA PRO A 65 6.39 4.31 -9.83
C PRO A 65 6.17 4.79 -11.26
N GLU A 66 5.89 6.07 -11.43
CA GLU A 66 6.19 6.86 -12.63
C GLU A 66 5.97 6.15 -13.99
N GLN A 67 4.79 6.28 -14.58
CA GLN A 67 4.77 6.65 -15.99
C GLN A 67 5.03 8.16 -16.04
N PRO A 68 6.26 8.62 -16.35
CA PRO A 68 6.46 10.03 -16.63
C PRO A 68 5.60 10.38 -17.84
N SER A 69 4.67 11.29 -17.63
CA SER A 69 4.00 12.04 -18.69
C SER A 69 5.08 12.78 -19.49
N THR A 70 5.65 12.12 -20.49
CA THR A 70 6.37 12.81 -21.55
C THR A 70 5.31 13.49 -22.41
N THR A 71 5.11 14.77 -22.12
CA THR A 71 4.68 15.86 -23.00
C THR A 71 4.67 15.45 -24.48
N PRO A 72 3.61 15.75 -25.26
CA PRO A 72 3.61 15.44 -26.68
C PRO A 72 4.76 16.22 -27.34
N TYR A 73 5.83 15.54 -27.75
CA TYR A 73 6.85 16.17 -28.58
C TYR A 73 6.18 16.62 -29.88
N PRO A 74 6.40 17.86 -30.34
CA PRO A 74 5.99 18.23 -31.69
C PRO A 74 6.71 17.31 -32.67
N ARG A 75 5.95 16.70 -33.58
CA ARG A 75 6.47 15.87 -34.68
C ARG A 75 7.43 16.75 -35.50
N GLN A 76 8.73 16.57 -35.32
CA GLN A 76 9.69 17.15 -36.25
C GLN A 76 9.55 16.41 -37.59
N PRO A 77 9.24 17.11 -38.69
CA PRO A 77 9.17 16.47 -39.99
C PRO A 77 10.58 16.09 -40.43
N GLY A 78 10.86 14.78 -40.55
CA GLY A 78 12.05 14.30 -41.28
C GLY A 78 12.80 13.08 -40.74
N VAL A 79 12.50 12.56 -39.54
CA VAL A 79 13.26 11.40 -39.01
C VAL A 79 12.37 10.15 -38.97
N SER A 80 12.70 9.20 -39.83
CA SER A 80 12.05 7.88 -39.88
C SER A 80 12.58 6.99 -38.75
N ILE A 81 11.66 6.35 -38.04
CA ILE A 81 11.94 5.44 -36.91
C ILE A 81 12.77 4.21 -37.35
N PHE A 82 12.86 3.96 -38.66
CA PHE A 82 13.63 2.84 -39.24
C PHE A 82 15.16 3.05 -39.30
N ASP A 83 15.70 4.24 -39.04
CA ASP A 83 17.16 4.49 -39.16
C ASP A 83 18.00 4.06 -37.94
N VAL A 84 17.37 3.68 -36.82
CA VAL A 84 18.10 3.40 -35.56
C VAL A 84 18.58 1.94 -35.45
N ILE A 85 18.05 1.00 -36.26
CA ILE A 85 18.25 -0.45 -36.02
C ILE A 85 19.34 -1.07 -36.93
N THR A 86 20.00 -0.33 -37.82
CA THR A 86 20.90 -0.94 -38.85
C THR A 86 22.38 -0.53 -38.81
N ARG A 87 22.95 -0.18 -37.65
CA ARG A 87 24.42 -0.13 -37.53
C ARG A 87 24.97 -0.92 -36.35
N THR A 88 24.90 -2.24 -36.49
CA THR A 88 25.92 -3.15 -35.98
C THR A 88 26.50 -3.94 -37.15
N ALA A 89 27.73 -3.60 -37.55
CA ALA A 89 28.67 -4.60 -38.07
C ALA A 89 30.13 -4.13 -37.86
N PRO A 90 31.05 -5.03 -37.45
CA PRO A 90 32.43 -4.77 -37.09
C PRO A 90 33.41 -4.98 -38.27
N GLY A 91 34.65 -4.47 -38.15
CA GLY A 91 35.79 -4.99 -38.92
C GLY A 91 36.74 -3.95 -39.54
N MET A 92 37.97 -3.93 -39.03
CA MET A 92 39.27 -3.65 -39.68
C MET A 92 39.35 -2.66 -40.85
N ARG A 93 40.18 -1.60 -40.70
CA ARG A 93 41.21 -1.19 -41.68
C ARG A 93 42.41 -0.52 -41.00
N ASP A 94 43.57 -0.90 -41.50
CA ASP A 94 44.94 -0.49 -41.20
C ASP A 94 45.22 1.03 -41.28
N ARG A 95 46.12 1.51 -40.41
CA ARG A 95 47.17 2.55 -40.57
C ARG A 95 48.07 2.47 -39.34
N GLU A 96 49.39 2.59 -39.33
CA GLU A 96 50.48 2.75 -40.31
C GLU A 96 51.75 2.23 -39.60
#